data_AF-A0A9E4AKW2-F1
#
_entry.id   AF-A0A9E4AKW2-F1
#
_cell.length_a   1.000
_cell.length_b   1.000
_cell.length_c   1.000
_cell.angle_alpha   90.00
_cell.angle_beta   90.00
_cell.angle_gamma   90.00
#
_symmetry.space_group_name_H-M   'P 1'
#
loop_
_entity.id
_entity.type
_entity.pdbx_description
1 polymer ?
#
loop_
_entity_poly.entity_id
_entity_poly.type
_entity_poly.pdbx_seq_one_letter_code
_entity_poly.pdbx_strand_id
1 'polypeptide(L)'
;MNALRARVYALRRKMARPLAVLRLYRLAYEYCIQYHAALVDRLDPPDAHTFNLRVVSAGFRLPTFMAVHKYLERCLSRGAGPDPDDLLRTLLPWSWRYPTPQID
;
A
#
# COMPACT_ATOMS: atom_id res chain seq x y z
N MET A 1 21.15 8.86 29.71
CA MET A 1 21.08 8.69 28.23
C MET A 1 20.26 7.49 27.74
N ASN A 2 20.25 6.35 28.46
CA ASN A 2 19.53 5.14 28.00
C ASN A 2 17.99 5.24 28.03
N ALA A 3 17.41 5.92 29.02
CA ALA A 3 15.94 6.07 29.13
C ALA A 3 15.31 6.87 27.97
N LEU A 4 15.98 7.95 27.52
CA LEU A 4 15.52 8.75 26.38
C LEU A 4 15.54 7.94 25.07
N ARG A 5 16.62 7.18 24.84
CA ARG A 5 16.74 6.29 23.67
C ARG A 5 15.63 5.23 23.66
N ALA A 6 15.38 4.56 24.79
CA ALA A 6 14.32 3.57 24.91
C ALA A 6 12.93 4.14 24.60
N ARG A 7 12.66 5.36 25.09
CA ARG A 7 11.39 6.06 24.87
C ARG A 7 11.20 6.50 23.40
N VAL A 8 12.27 6.95 22.74
CA VAL A 8 12.28 7.21 21.29
C VAL A 8 12.05 5.93 20.49
N TYR A 9 12.66 4.80 20.85
CA TYR A 9 12.43 3.52 20.19
C TYR A 9 10.99 3.01 20.38
N ALA A 10 10.42 3.15 21.57
CA ALA A 10 9.01 2.81 21.82
C ALA A 10 8.06 3.65 20.96
N LEU A 11 8.30 4.96 20.86
CA LEU A 11 7.54 5.86 19.98
C LEU A 11 7.69 5.47 18.50
N ARG A 12 8.92 5.19 18.03
CA ARG A 12 9.16 4.72 16.66
C ARG A 12 8.39 3.45 16.35
N ARG A 13 8.37 2.47 17.27
CA ARG A 13 7.59 1.23 17.11
C ARG A 13 6.09 1.49 17.06
N LYS A 14 5.58 2.35 17.95
CA LYS A 14 4.15 2.74 17.98
C LYS A 14 3.72 3.46 16.69
N MET A 15 4.59 4.29 16.13
CA MET A 15 4.31 5.10 14.93
C MET A 15 4.66 4.40 13.61
N ALA A 16 5.45 3.32 13.64
CA ALA A 16 5.89 2.64 12.43
C ALA A 16 4.73 2.20 11.53
N ARG A 17 3.65 1.68 12.13
CA ARG A 17 2.49 1.20 11.39
C ARG A 17 1.62 2.32 10.79
N PRO A 18 1.19 3.35 11.53
CA PRO A 18 0.51 4.50 10.94
C PRO A 18 1.30 5.13 9.78
N LEU A 19 2.62 5.27 9.96
CA LEU A 19 3.50 5.81 8.91
C LEU A 19 3.60 4.88 7.70
N ALA A 20 3.65 3.56 7.91
CA ALA A 20 3.61 2.57 6.84
C ALA A 20 2.31 2.67 6.02
N VAL A 21 1.16 2.76 6.70
CA VAL A 21 -0.15 2.91 6.04
C VAL A 21 -0.21 4.20 5.23
N LEU A 22 0.21 5.34 5.79
CA LEU A 22 0.22 6.62 5.07
C LEU A 22 1.13 6.57 3.83
N ARG A 23 2.31 5.94 3.94
CA ARG A 23 3.24 5.77 2.81
C ARG A 23 2.67 4.87 1.72
N LEU A 24 2.07 3.74 2.10
CA LEU A 24 1.41 2.83 1.14
C LEU A 24 0.21 3.50 0.47
N TYR A 25 -0.61 4.23 1.24
CA TYR A 25 -1.74 4.97 0.70
C TYR A 25 -1.30 6.00 -0.33
N ARG A 26 -0.22 6.75 -0.04
CA ARG A 26 0.35 7.71 -0.98
C ARG A 26 0.77 7.03 -2.29
N LEU A 27 1.46 5.88 -2.22
CA LEU A 27 1.86 5.14 -3.42
C LEU A 27 0.65 4.63 -4.22
N ALA A 28 -0.37 4.13 -3.52
CA ALA A 28 -1.62 3.69 -4.13
C ALA A 28 -2.32 4.86 -4.84
N TYR A 29 -2.42 6.01 -4.18
CA TYR A 29 -3.04 7.21 -4.72
C TYR A 29 -2.33 7.73 -5.97
N GLU A 30 -0.99 7.85 -5.92
CA GLU A 30 -0.17 8.27 -7.08
C GLU A 30 -0.31 7.31 -8.27
N TYR A 31 -0.37 6.01 -8.00
CA TYR A 31 -0.61 4.99 -9.02
C TYR A 31 -2.00 5.12 -9.64
N CYS A 32 -3.04 5.26 -8.80
CA CYS A 32 -4.42 5.44 -9.27
C CYS A 32 -4.55 6.68 -10.17
N ILE A 33 -3.89 7.80 -9.84
CA ILE A 33 -3.88 8.99 -10.70
C ILE A 33 -3.31 8.65 -12.08
N GLN A 34 -2.14 8.00 -12.13
CA GLN A 34 -1.49 7.62 -13.40
C GLN A 34 -2.36 6.67 -14.22
N TYR A 35 -3.01 5.72 -13.54
CA TYR A 35 -3.92 4.78 -14.18
C TYR A 35 -5.13 5.48 -14.81
N HIS A 36 -5.79 6.37 -14.07
CA HIS A 36 -6.94 7.11 -14.58
C HIS A 36 -6.55 8.06 -15.72
N ALA A 37 -5.40 8.72 -15.63
CA ALA A 37 -4.88 9.55 -16.72
C ALA A 37 -4.71 8.73 -18.01
N ALA A 38 -4.09 7.55 -17.92
CA ALA A 38 -3.93 6.65 -19.07
C ALA A 38 -5.28 6.21 -19.66
N LEU A 39 -6.28 5.90 -18.82
CA LEU A 39 -7.63 5.57 -19.30
C LEU A 39 -8.28 6.74 -20.05
N VAL A 40 -8.15 7.97 -19.54
CA VAL A 40 -8.68 9.18 -20.17
C VAL A 40 -8.02 9.43 -21.53
N ASP A 41 -6.69 9.25 -21.58
CA ASP A 41 -5.89 9.46 -22.79
C ASP A 41 -5.92 8.28 -23.77
N ARG A 42 -6.67 7.21 -23.45
CA ARG A 42 -6.75 5.95 -24.23
C ARG A 42 -5.39 5.30 -24.47
N LEU A 43 -4.52 5.40 -23.48
CA LEU A 43 -3.22 4.74 -23.41
C LEU A 43 -3.32 3.48 -22.56
N ASP A 44 -2.32 2.60 -22.69
CA ASP A 44 -2.18 1.46 -21.80
C ASP A 44 -1.89 1.94 -20.37
N PRO A 45 -2.73 1.59 -19.38
CA PRO A 45 -2.47 1.94 -18.00
C PRO A 45 -1.23 1.20 -17.46
N PRO A 46 -0.56 1.75 -16.43
CA PRO A 46 0.55 1.06 -15.79
C PRO A 46 0.09 -0.30 -15.28
N ASP A 47 0.98 -1.29 -15.36
CA ASP A 47 0.68 -2.64 -14.92
C ASP A 47 0.88 -2.83 -13.41
N ALA A 48 0.35 -3.93 -12.90
CA ALA A 48 0.50 -4.30 -11.49
C ALA A 48 1.96 -4.54 -11.08
N HIS A 49 2.83 -4.93 -12.03
CA HIS A 49 4.24 -5.17 -11.76
C HIS A 49 4.96 -3.87 -11.40
N THR A 50 4.70 -2.81 -12.17
CA THR A 50 5.21 -1.46 -11.95
C THR A 50 4.82 -0.94 -10.57
N PHE A 51 3.58 -1.15 -10.17
CA PHE A 51 3.12 -0.79 -8.82
C PHE A 51 3.86 -1.57 -7.74
N ASN A 52 3.96 -2.90 -7.88
CA ASN A 52 4.63 -3.76 -6.90
C ASN A 52 6.10 -3.39 -6.74
N LEU A 53 6.80 -3.06 -7.84
CA LEU A 53 8.19 -2.59 -7.79
C LEU A 53 8.33 -1.27 -7.02
N ARG A 54 7.39 -0.32 -7.17
CA ARG A 54 7.40 0.93 -6.39
C ARG A 54 7.19 0.66 -4.90
N VAL A 55 6.27 -0.24 -4.55
CA VAL A 55 6.03 -0.65 -3.16
C VAL A 55 7.29 -1.29 -2.55
N VAL A 56 7.96 -2.18 -3.28
CA VAL A 56 9.22 -2.81 -2.85
C VAL A 56 10.35 -1.77 -2.72
N SER A 57 10.47 -0.87 -3.69
CA SER A 57 11.49 0.20 -3.70
C SER A 57 11.30 1.18 -2.54
N ALA A 58 10.05 1.37 -2.08
CA ALA A 58 9.74 2.14 -0.88
C ALA A 58 10.03 1.39 0.45
N GLY A 59 10.56 0.17 0.36
CA GLY A 59 11.00 -0.64 1.50
C GLY A 59 9.94 -1.60 2.06
N PHE A 60 8.81 -1.78 1.38
CA PHE A 60 7.78 -2.71 1.82
C PHE A 60 7.98 -4.11 1.24
N ARG A 61 7.90 -5.14 2.10
CA ARG A 61 7.85 -6.55 1.67
C ARG A 61 6.51 -7.13 2.08
N LEU A 62 5.63 -7.35 1.12
CA LEU A 62 4.26 -7.80 1.36
C LEU A 62 4.01 -9.12 0.62
N PRO A 63 3.37 -10.12 1.26
CA PRO A 63 3.08 -11.40 0.61
C PRO A 63 1.89 -11.33 -0.37
N THR A 64 1.26 -10.16 -0.48
CA THR A 64 -0.04 -9.94 -1.13
C THR A 64 0.06 -9.39 -2.55
N PHE A 65 1.25 -9.33 -3.16
CA PHE A 65 1.42 -8.80 -4.52
C PHE A 65 0.58 -9.51 -5.59
N MET A 66 0.30 -10.81 -5.39
CA MET A 66 -0.62 -11.55 -6.27
C MET A 66 -2.07 -11.05 -6.18
N ALA A 67 -2.52 -10.60 -5.01
CA ALA A 67 -3.86 -10.04 -4.83
C ALA A 67 -4.00 -8.70 -5.55
N VAL A 68 -2.94 -7.89 -5.56
CA VAL A 68 -2.87 -6.63 -6.30
C VAL A 68 -2.97 -6.88 -7.80
N HIS A 69 -2.24 -7.88 -8.32
CA HIS A 69 -2.33 -8.26 -9.73
C HIS A 69 -3.76 -8.60 -10.15
N LYS A 70 -4.41 -9.52 -9.43
CA LYS A 70 -5.80 -9.92 -9.69
C LYS A 70 -6.79 -8.76 -9.58
N TYR A 71 -6.55 -7.82 -8.68
CA TYR A 71 -7.41 -6.64 -8.54
C TYR A 71 -7.31 -5.72 -9.75
N LEU A 72 -6.09 -5.40 -10.18
CA LEU A 72 -5.84 -4.51 -11.31
C LEU A 72 -6.26 -5.13 -12.65
N GLU A 73 -6.08 -6.44 -12.84
CA GLU A 73 -6.62 -7.15 -14.01
C GLU A 73 -8.14 -7.03 -14.10
N ARG A 74 -8.85 -7.13 -12.98
CA ARG A 74 -10.32 -6.94 -12.95
C ARG A 74 -10.71 -5.52 -13.29
N CYS A 75 -9.99 -4.52 -12.78
CA CYS A 75 -10.20 -3.11 -13.14
C CYS A 75 -10.06 -2.92 -14.66
N LEU A 76 -8.97 -3.44 -15.24
CA LEU A 76 -8.72 -3.38 -16.67
C LEU A 76 -9.82 -4.05 -17.49
N SER A 77 -10.20 -5.29 -17.14
CA SER A 77 -11.24 -6.05 -17.86
C SER A 77 -12.62 -5.38 -17.85
N ARG A 78 -12.88 -4.51 -16.87
CA ARG A 78 -14.15 -3.79 -16.69
C ARG A 78 -14.09 -2.36 -17.25
N GLY A 79 -12.94 -1.92 -17.76
CA GLY A 79 -12.71 -0.52 -18.13
C GLY A 79 -12.86 0.44 -16.96
N ALA A 80 -12.64 -0.02 -15.73
CA ALA A 80 -12.78 0.78 -14.51
C ALA A 80 -11.40 1.12 -13.95
N GLY A 81 -11.25 2.34 -13.43
CA GLY A 81 -10.04 2.72 -12.71
C GLY A 81 -9.99 2.10 -11.31
N PRO A 82 -8.78 1.84 -10.77
CA PRO A 82 -8.61 1.33 -9.41
C PRO A 82 -8.84 2.42 -8.36
N ASP A 83 -9.40 2.05 -7.23
CA ASP A 83 -9.58 2.92 -6.07
C ASP A 83 -8.39 2.77 -5.07
N PRO A 84 -7.84 3.87 -4.53
CA PRO A 84 -6.71 3.80 -3.60
C PRO A 84 -7.00 3.02 -2.32
N ASP A 85 -8.22 3.09 -1.77
CA ASP A 85 -8.58 2.36 -0.55
C ASP A 85 -8.67 0.86 -0.82
N ASP A 86 -9.27 0.46 -1.95
CA ASP A 86 -9.31 -0.95 -2.36
C ASP A 86 -7.93 -1.51 -2.70
N LEU A 87 -7.07 -0.71 -3.35
CA LEU A 87 -5.68 -1.08 -3.61
C LEU A 87 -4.87 -1.23 -2.31
N LEU A 88 -5.09 -0.35 -1.33
CA LEU A 88 -4.48 -0.48 -0.01
C LEU A 88 -4.98 -1.73 0.74
N ARG A 89 -6.28 -2.05 0.64
CA ARG A 89 -6.87 -3.25 1.22
C ARG A 89 -6.35 -4.55 0.62
N THR A 90 -5.98 -4.54 -0.66
CA THR A 90 -5.34 -5.71 -1.29
C THR A 90 -3.89 -5.88 -0.85
N LEU A 91 -3.17 -4.78 -0.59
CA LEU A 91 -1.80 -4.81 -0.07
C LEU A 91 -1.72 -5.26 1.40
N LEU A 92 -2.68 -4.85 2.23
CA LEU A 92 -2.66 -5.11 3.67
C LEU A 92 -3.68 -6.21 4.02
N PRO A 93 -3.25 -7.45 4.34
CA PRO A 93 -4.17 -8.51 4.75
C PRO A 93 -5.02 -8.05 5.94
N TRP A 94 -6.20 -8.66 6.12
CA TRP A 94 -7.11 -8.31 7.23
C TRP A 94 -6.48 -8.41 8.63
N SER A 95 -5.40 -9.19 8.82
CA SER A 95 -4.60 -9.21 10.06
C SER A 95 -3.86 -7.89 10.32
N TRP A 96 -3.64 -7.07 9.30
CA TRP A 96 -3.21 -5.68 9.41
C TRP A 96 -4.36 -4.72 9.76
N ARG A 97 -5.58 -5.20 10.02
CA ARG A 97 -6.65 -4.31 10.54
C ARG A 97 -6.59 -4.11 12.04
N TYR A 98 -6.02 -5.02 12.84
CA TYR A 98 -5.85 -4.82 14.29
C TYR A 98 -4.69 -5.66 14.85
N PRO A 99 -3.69 -5.08 15.55
CA PRO A 99 -3.07 -5.80 16.65
C PRO A 99 -3.93 -5.52 17.89
N THR A 100 -4.61 -6.53 18.41
CA THR A 100 -5.02 -6.48 19.82
C THR A 100 -3.74 -6.18 20.61
N PRO A 101 -3.66 -5.08 21.37
CA PRO A 101 -2.51 -4.86 22.22
C PRO A 101 -2.50 -6.00 23.24
N GLN A 102 -1.55 -6.93 23.10
CA GLN A 102 -1.17 -7.78 24.24
C GLN A 102 -0.36 -6.87 25.17
N ILE A 103 -1.03 -6.49 26.26
CA ILE A 103 -0.43 -5.84 27.40
C ILE A 103 0.09 -6.99 28.26
N ASP A 104 1.42 -7.16 28.29
CA ASP A 104 2.12 -7.77 29.42
C ASP A 104 2.64 -6.64 30.32
#